data_AF-M0PHG9-F1
#
_entry.id   AF-M0PHG9-F1
#
_cell.length_a   1.000
_cell.length_b   1.000
_cell.length_c   1.000
_cell.angle_alpha   90.00
_cell.angle_beta   90.00
_cell.angle_gamma   90.00
#
_symmetry.space_group_name_H-M   'P 1'
#
loop_
_entity.id
_entity.type
_entity.pdbx_description
1 polymer ?
#
loop_
_entity_poly.entity_id
_entity_poly.type
_entity_poly.pdbx_seq_one_letter_code
_entity_poly.pdbx_strand_id
1 'polypeptide(L)'
;MTDEIHLSRVEDEFKGRDYPTDRDELVDACSGTTVLFADGDADLGELIADIEQERFESAEDAFVALQNVLPIEALGEPGQSDGDA
;
A
#
# COMPACT_ATOMS: atom_id res chain seq x y z
N MET A 1 -1.55 -10.21 -16.83
CA MET A 1 -0.30 -9.45 -16.68
C MET A 1 -0.42 -8.84 -15.31
N THR A 2 0.42 -9.28 -14.38
CA THR A 2 0.49 -8.74 -13.03
C THR A 2 1.20 -7.39 -13.14
N ASP A 3 0.63 -6.33 -12.58
CA ASP A 3 1.28 -5.02 -12.54
C ASP A 3 2.13 -4.94 -11.27
N GLU A 4 3.38 -4.50 -11.39
CA GLU A 4 4.32 -4.44 -10.26
C GLU A 4 4.59 -2.99 -9.90
N ILE A 5 4.22 -2.59 -8.67
CA ILE A 5 4.38 -1.23 -8.15
C ILE A 5 5.27 -1.24 -6.92
N HIS A 6 6.16 -0.25 -6.80
CA HIS A 6 6.92 -0.09 -5.56
C HIS A 6 6.02 0.51 -4.47
N LEU A 7 6.20 0.09 -3.21
CA LEU A 7 5.43 0.62 -2.07
C LEU A 7 5.44 2.16 -2.02
N SER A 8 6.59 2.77 -2.35
CA SER A 8 6.76 4.23 -2.44
C SER A 8 5.97 4.91 -3.56
N ARG A 9 5.40 4.16 -4.51
CA ARG A 9 4.47 4.63 -5.55
C ARG A 9 3.01 4.30 -5.27
N VAL A 10 2.72 3.38 -4.34
CA VAL A 10 1.33 2.99 -3.99
C VAL A 10 0.55 4.20 -3.48
N GLU A 11 1.18 5.06 -2.68
CA GLU A 11 0.54 6.30 -2.21
C GLU A 11 0.09 7.20 -3.39
N ASP A 12 0.91 7.29 -4.43
CA ASP A 12 0.61 8.10 -5.62
C ASP A 12 -0.52 7.48 -6.44
N GLU A 13 -0.54 6.15 -6.55
CA GLU A 13 -1.65 5.40 -7.15
C GLU A 13 -2.95 5.62 -6.39
N PHE A 14 -2.90 5.65 -5.06
CA PHE A 14 -4.05 5.99 -4.25
C PHE A 14 -4.50 7.43 -4.45
N LYS A 15 -3.59 8.41 -4.59
CA LYS A 15 -3.92 9.82 -4.86
C LYS A 15 -4.62 10.03 -6.20
N GLY A 16 -4.39 9.15 -7.17
CA GLY A 16 -5.06 9.18 -8.47
C GLY A 16 -6.53 8.74 -8.45
N ARG A 17 -7.04 8.24 -7.31
CA ARG A 17 -8.39 7.69 -7.17
C ARG A 17 -9.37 8.70 -6.57
N ASP A 18 -10.65 8.49 -6.85
CA ASP A 18 -11.74 9.26 -6.27
C ASP A 18 -12.10 8.75 -4.86
N TYR A 19 -12.25 9.68 -3.92
CA TYR A 19 -12.65 9.40 -2.54
C TYR A 19 -13.96 10.14 -2.20
N PRO A 20 -14.75 9.60 -1.25
CA PRO A 20 -14.50 8.39 -0.45
C PRO A 20 -14.74 7.09 -1.22
N THR A 21 -13.95 6.05 -0.93
CA THR A 21 -14.04 4.72 -1.56
C THR A 21 -14.12 3.61 -0.51
N ASP A 22 -14.76 2.50 -0.86
CA ASP A 22 -14.93 1.35 0.03
C ASP A 22 -13.78 0.35 -0.16
N ARG A 23 -13.42 -0.36 0.91
CA ARG A 23 -12.29 -1.29 0.91
C ARG A 23 -12.41 -2.33 -0.19
N ASP A 24 -13.58 -2.96 -0.35
CA ASP A 24 -13.83 -3.95 -1.39
C ASP A 24 -13.61 -3.42 -2.81
N GLU A 25 -13.96 -2.14 -3.06
CA GLU A 25 -13.72 -1.50 -4.36
C GLU A 25 -12.23 -1.22 -4.59
N LEU A 26 -11.52 -0.83 -3.53
CA LEU A 26 -10.07 -0.65 -3.57
C LEU A 26 -9.34 -2.00 -3.79
N VAL A 27 -9.81 -3.08 -3.16
CA VAL A 27 -9.30 -4.45 -3.33
C VAL A 27 -9.47 -4.91 -4.77
N ASP A 28 -10.68 -4.80 -5.34
CA ASP A 28 -10.94 -5.21 -6.72
C ASP A 28 -10.07 -4.43 -7.70
N ALA A 29 -9.94 -3.12 -7.47
CA ALA A 29 -9.17 -2.24 -8.33
C ALA A 29 -7.63 -2.35 -8.16
N CYS A 30 -7.16 -3.02 -7.11
CA CYS A 30 -5.75 -3.34 -6.89
C CYS A 30 -5.46 -4.84 -7.00
N SER A 31 -6.47 -5.64 -7.35
CA SER A 31 -6.35 -7.10 -7.44
C SER A 31 -5.43 -7.46 -8.60
N GLY A 32 -4.38 -8.23 -8.30
CA GLY A 32 -3.36 -8.57 -9.30
C GLY A 32 -2.29 -7.49 -9.50
N THR A 33 -2.23 -6.49 -8.62
CA THR A 33 -1.08 -5.59 -8.48
C THR A 33 -0.17 -6.10 -7.37
N THR A 34 1.09 -6.38 -7.70
CA THR A 34 2.11 -6.78 -6.73
C THR A 34 2.86 -5.56 -6.22
N VAL A 35 2.84 -5.36 -4.91
CA VAL A 35 3.62 -4.34 -4.21
C VAL A 35 5.01 -4.88 -3.94
N LEU A 36 6.03 -4.17 -4.42
CA LEU A 36 7.44 -4.43 -4.13
C LEU A 36 7.91 -3.52 -2.98
N PHE A 37 8.51 -4.11 -1.95
CA PHE A 37 9.07 -3.40 -0.81
C PHE A 37 10.52 -3.81 -0.53
N ALA A 38 11.10 -3.31 0.57
CA ALA A 38 12.53 -3.38 0.86
C ALA A 38 13.09 -4.82 0.85
N ASP A 39 12.35 -5.76 1.46
CA ASP A 39 12.68 -7.18 1.44
C ASP A 39 11.42 -7.99 1.12
N GLY A 40 11.10 -8.07 -0.17
CA GLY A 40 10.04 -8.93 -0.70
C GLY A 40 8.94 -8.22 -1.47
N ASP A 41 7.86 -8.96 -1.67
CA ASP A 41 6.69 -8.56 -2.43
C ASP A 41 5.41 -9.17 -1.84
N ALA A 42 4.28 -8.48 -2.03
CA ALA A 42 2.96 -8.99 -1.66
C ALA A 42 1.87 -8.43 -2.60
N ASP A 43 0.73 -9.10 -2.66
CA ASP A 43 -0.42 -8.63 -3.43
C ASP A 43 -1.09 -7.43 -2.74
N LEU A 44 -1.26 -6.33 -3.47
CA LEU A 44 -1.84 -5.10 -2.95
C LEU A 44 -3.30 -5.32 -2.52
N GLY A 45 -4.06 -6.10 -3.29
CA GLY A 45 -5.44 -6.43 -3.00
C GLY A 45 -5.57 -7.26 -1.72
N GLU A 46 -4.71 -8.26 -1.49
CA GLU A 46 -4.69 -9.01 -0.24
C GLU A 46 -4.35 -8.12 0.96
N LEU A 47 -3.34 -7.25 0.84
CA LEU A 47 -2.99 -6.33 1.91
C LEU A 47 -4.17 -5.41 2.26
N ILE A 48 -4.84 -4.84 1.25
CA ILE A 48 -6.01 -3.99 1.47
C ILE A 48 -7.16 -4.79 2.10
N ALA A 49 -7.34 -6.06 1.72
CA ALA A 49 -8.40 -6.90 2.29
C ALA A 49 -8.19 -7.20 3.78
N ASP A 50 -6.94 -7.20 4.25
CA ASP A 50 -6.59 -7.38 5.68
C ASP A 50 -6.84 -6.12 6.51
N ILE A 51 -7.02 -4.96 5.87
CA ILE A 51 -7.32 -3.70 6.56
C ILE A 51 -8.67 -3.79 7.29
N GLU A 52 -8.67 -3.45 8.58
CA GLU A 52 -9.86 -3.41 9.44
C GLU A 52 -10.85 -2.30 9.02
N GLN A 53 -10.33 -1.23 8.41
CA GLN A 53 -11.11 -0.09 7.93
C GLN A 53 -11.92 -0.47 6.68
N GLU A 54 -13.24 -0.26 6.74
CA GLU A 54 -14.16 -0.63 5.66
C GLU A 54 -14.24 0.44 4.55
N ARG A 55 -13.90 1.69 4.86
CA ARG A 55 -14.02 2.84 3.97
C ARG A 55 -12.89 3.84 4.21
N PHE A 56 -12.36 4.38 3.13
CA PHE A 56 -11.28 5.37 3.16
C PHE A 56 -11.79 6.75 2.78
N GLU A 57 -11.42 7.76 3.57
CA GLU A 57 -11.80 9.14 3.30
C GLU A 57 -10.85 9.84 2.33
N SER A 58 -9.62 9.33 2.18
CA SER A 58 -8.58 9.91 1.34
C SER A 58 -7.48 8.90 1.01
N ALA A 59 -6.65 9.23 0.03
CA ALA A 59 -5.49 8.41 -0.34
C ALA A 59 -4.49 8.21 0.81
N GLU A 60 -4.24 9.27 1.58
CA GLU A 60 -3.38 9.20 2.77
C GLU A 60 -3.96 8.25 3.82
N ASP A 61 -5.28 8.29 4.04
CA ASP A 61 -5.98 7.43 4.99
C ASP A 61 -5.86 5.95 4.59
N ALA A 62 -6.10 5.64 3.31
CA ALA A 62 -5.88 4.30 2.75
C ALA A 62 -4.43 3.84 2.86
N PHE A 63 -3.47 4.73 2.58
CA PHE A 63 -2.05 4.40 2.66
C PHE A 63 -1.57 4.18 4.10
N VAL A 64 -2.05 4.98 5.05
CA VAL A 64 -1.79 4.78 6.48
C VAL A 64 -2.38 3.46 6.96
N ALA A 65 -3.61 3.15 6.58
CA ALA A 65 -4.24 1.88 6.92
C ALA A 65 -3.46 0.68 6.35
N LEU A 66 -2.99 0.78 5.10
CA LEU A 66 -2.10 -0.21 4.48
C LEU A 66 -0.80 -0.40 5.27
N GLN A 67 -0.17 0.69 5.74
CA GLN A 67 1.06 0.59 6.53
C GLN A 67 0.87 -0.12 7.88
N ASN A 68 -0.36 -0.17 8.42
CA ASN A 68 -0.64 -0.91 9.66
C ASN A 68 -0.69 -2.43 9.46
N VAL A 69 -0.98 -2.90 8.24
CA VAL A 69 -1.04 -4.34 7.92
C VAL A 69 0.24 -4.86 7.26
N LEU A 70 1.11 -3.95 6.78
CA LEU A 70 2.38 -4.33 6.18
C LEU A 70 3.31 -5.01 7.20
N PRO A 71 4.07 -6.05 6.77
CA PRO A 71 5.09 -6.64 7.63
C PRO A 71 6.19 -5.62 7.94
N ILE A 72 6.81 -5.74 9.11
CA ILE A 72 7.90 -4.84 9.54
C ILE A 72 9.04 -4.80 8.50
N GLU A 73 9.28 -5.91 7.81
CA GLU A 73 10.26 -6.05 6.72
C GLU A 73 9.92 -5.16 5.51
N ALA A 74 8.64 -4.90 5.24
CA ALA A 74 8.21 -4.03 4.15
C ALA A 74 8.41 -2.54 4.44
N LEU A 75 8.41 -2.15 5.72
CA LEU A 75 8.61 -0.75 6.16
C LEU A 75 10.08 -0.32 6.11
N GLY A 76 10.99 -1.24 5.81
CA GLY A 76 12.43 -1.02 5.85
C GLY A 76 12.93 -0.91 7.30
N GLU A 77 14.16 -1.36 7.55
CA GLU A 77 14.77 -1.19 8.86
C GLU A 77 14.72 0.31 9.27
N PRO A 78 14.29 0.66 10.50
CA PRO A 78 14.40 2.02 11.01
C PRO A 78 15.89 2.35 11.21
N GLY A 79 16.60 2.69 10.14
CA GLY A 79 18.06 2.85 10.20
C GLY A 79 18.84 3.10 8.90
N GLN A 80 18.23 3.38 7.73
CA GLN A 80 18.96 3.79 6.52
C GLN A 80 18.38 5.05 5.85
N SER A 81 18.25 6.12 6.63
CA SER A 81 18.46 7.48 6.12
C SER A 81 19.42 8.20 7.07
N ASP A 82 20.61 7.63 7.20
CA ASP A 82 21.79 8.35 7.68
C ASP A 82 22.92 8.05 6.69
N GLY A 83 22.82 8.68 5.52
CA GLY A 83 23.91 8.82 4.58
C GLY A 83 24.46 10.24 4.73
N ASP A 84 25.36 10.40 5.69
CA ASP A 84 26.24 11.56 5.85
C ASP A 84 27.08 11.77 4.57
N ALA A 85 26.97 12.95 3.94
CA ALA A 85 28.00 13.59 3.11
C ALA A 85 27.70 15.09 2.91
#